data_AF-A0A5R2N956-F1
#
_entry.id   AF-A0A5R2N956-F1
#
_cell.length_a   1.000
_cell.length_b   1.000
_cell.length_c   1.000
_cell.angle_alpha   90.00
_cell.angle_beta   90.00
_cell.angle_gamma   90.00
#
_symmetry.space_group_name_H-M   'P 1'
#
loop_
_entity.id
_entity.type
_entity.pdbx_description
1 polymer ?
#
loop_
_entity_poly.entity_id
_entity_poly.type
_entity_poly.pdbx_seq_one_letter_code
_entity_poly.pdbx_strand_id
1 'polypeptide(L)'
;SQGYGTGAIKALQNADRPLVPIVAAAFNGTGVTCAETKGAKCWLGANPPSLSAEAIKLAVDILDTGKKPADTTVLFNSPGLTTDMVDAKYAANSSAVKIELGKTVFPDLAPGLSLPVSPSWVEITPKEASGT
;
A
#
# COMPACT_ATOMS: atom_id res chain seq x y z
N SER A 1 4.23 -8.24 -11.50
CA SER A 1 3.34 -8.29 -10.33
C SER A 1 4.15 -7.97 -9.09
N GLN A 2 3.59 -7.27 -8.10
CA GLN A 2 4.22 -7.11 -6.79
C GLN A 2 3.69 -8.24 -5.88
N GLY A 3 4.58 -9.10 -5.38
CA GLY A 3 4.21 -10.24 -4.53
C GLY A 3 4.18 -9.88 -3.04
N TYR A 4 3.84 -10.85 -2.19
CA TYR A 4 3.97 -10.75 -0.75
C TYR A 4 5.45 -10.75 -0.32
N GLY A 5 5.87 -9.78 0.50
CA GLY A 5 7.26 -9.73 1.00
C GLY A 5 7.52 -10.66 2.19
N THR A 6 6.46 -11.09 2.90
CA THR A 6 6.57 -11.95 4.09
C THR A 6 7.34 -13.24 3.84
N GLY A 7 7.11 -13.89 2.68
CA GLY A 7 7.79 -15.13 2.33
C GLY A 7 9.29 -14.97 2.13
N ALA A 8 9.72 -13.88 1.50
CA ALA A 8 11.13 -13.60 1.24
C ALA A 8 11.91 -13.35 2.55
N ILE A 9 11.33 -12.57 3.47
CA ILE A 9 11.93 -12.31 4.80
C ILE A 9 12.09 -13.63 5.56
N LYS A 10 11.02 -14.43 5.64
CA LYS A 10 11.05 -15.73 6.35
C LYS A 10 12.05 -16.70 5.74
N ALA A 11 12.16 -16.74 4.40
CA ALA A 11 13.13 -17.61 3.73
C ALA A 11 14.58 -17.26 4.11
N LEU A 12 14.93 -15.97 4.17
CA LEU A 12 16.27 -15.52 4.57
C LEU A 12 16.56 -15.85 6.04
N GLN A 13 15.60 -15.60 6.93
CA GLN A 13 15.71 -15.94 8.36
C GLN A 13 15.90 -17.45 8.56
N ASN A 14 15.09 -18.28 7.89
CA ASN A 14 15.18 -19.74 8.00
C ASN A 14 16.49 -20.30 7.44
N ALA A 15 17.10 -19.61 6.48
CA ALA A 15 18.38 -19.97 5.89
C ALA A 15 19.59 -19.38 6.64
N ASP A 16 19.37 -18.68 7.77
CA ASP A 16 20.39 -17.92 8.51
C ASP A 16 21.21 -16.99 7.60
N ARG A 17 20.50 -16.31 6.68
CA ARG A 17 21.10 -15.36 5.74
C ARG A 17 20.79 -13.93 6.16
N PRO A 18 21.69 -12.98 5.87
CA PRO A 18 21.42 -11.57 6.07
C PRO A 18 20.15 -11.13 5.35
N LEU A 19 19.36 -10.28 6.00
CA LEU A 19 18.24 -9.61 5.36
C LEU A 19 18.75 -8.71 4.23
N VAL A 20 18.04 -8.72 3.11
CA VAL A 20 18.25 -7.79 1.99
C VAL A 20 17.03 -6.86 1.88
N PRO A 21 17.16 -5.70 1.21
CA PRO A 21 16.02 -4.83 0.97
C PRO A 21 14.87 -5.55 0.26
N ILE A 22 13.65 -5.33 0.76
CA ILE A 22 12.41 -5.95 0.27
C ILE A 22 11.60 -4.91 -0.47
N VAL A 23 11.29 -5.18 -1.74
CA VAL A 23 10.31 -4.42 -2.53
C VAL A 23 9.11 -5.32 -2.79
N ALA A 24 7.92 -4.92 -2.33
CA ALA A 24 6.73 -5.78 -2.35
C ALA A 24 5.43 -4.97 -2.48
N ALA A 25 4.30 -5.66 -2.60
CA ALA A 25 3.00 -5.01 -2.52
C ALA A 25 2.69 -4.57 -1.08
N ALA A 26 1.96 -3.47 -0.93
CA ALA A 26 1.51 -2.95 0.36
C ALA A 26 0.36 -3.77 0.97
N PHE A 27 0.56 -5.09 1.13
CA PHE A 27 -0.31 -5.93 1.93
C PHE A 27 0.03 -5.80 3.42
N ASN A 28 -0.99 -5.76 4.27
CA ASN A 28 -0.88 -5.58 5.69
C ASN A 28 0.08 -6.60 6.34
N GLY A 29 -0.01 -7.87 5.96
CA GLY A 29 0.88 -8.92 6.47
C GLY A 29 2.36 -8.69 6.10
N THR A 30 2.62 -8.14 4.92
CA THR A 30 3.99 -7.75 4.54
C THR A 30 4.46 -6.55 5.37
N GLY A 31 3.60 -5.55 5.51
CA GLY A 31 3.87 -4.35 6.31
C GLY A 31 4.16 -4.64 7.78
N VAL A 32 3.33 -5.47 8.43
CA VAL A 32 3.54 -5.93 9.81
C VAL A 32 4.85 -6.71 9.93
N THR A 33 5.12 -7.65 9.01
CA THR A 33 6.39 -8.41 9.03
C THR A 33 7.60 -7.49 8.90
N CYS A 34 7.54 -6.48 8.02
CA CYS A 34 8.59 -5.47 7.86
C CYS A 34 8.80 -4.62 9.12
N ALA A 35 7.73 -4.28 9.84
CA ALA A 35 7.80 -3.51 11.07
C ALA A 35 8.40 -4.31 12.24
N GLU A 36 8.05 -5.59 12.34
CA GLU A 36 8.47 -6.47 13.44
C GLU A 36 9.86 -7.06 13.23
N THR A 37 10.31 -7.18 11.98
CA THR A 37 11.62 -7.76 11.66
C THR A 37 12.73 -6.73 11.87
N LYS A 38 13.50 -6.90 12.95
CA LYS A 38 14.66 -6.05 13.24
C LYS A 38 15.64 -6.02 12.06
N GLY A 39 15.95 -4.81 11.59
CA GLY A 39 16.88 -4.59 10.48
C GLY A 39 16.28 -4.78 9.08
N ALA A 40 14.99 -5.09 8.96
CA ALA A 40 14.33 -5.10 7.66
C ALA A 40 14.36 -3.72 7.01
N LYS A 41 14.64 -3.70 5.71
CA LYS A 41 14.57 -2.51 4.85
C LYS A 41 13.50 -2.76 3.82
N CYS A 42 12.31 -2.18 3.98
CA CYS A 42 11.19 -2.45 3.09
C CYS A 42 10.72 -1.20 2.35
N TRP A 43 10.33 -1.37 1.09
CA TRP A 43 9.56 -0.42 0.30
C TRP A 43 8.35 -1.14 -0.31
N LEU A 44 7.15 -0.69 0.02
CA LEU A 44 5.91 -1.33 -0.39
C LEU A 44 5.14 -0.42 -1.34
N GLY A 45 4.89 -0.90 -2.55
CA GLY A 45 4.06 -0.21 -3.53
C GLY A 45 2.58 -0.41 -3.23
N ALA A 46 1.86 0.68 -3.00
CA ALA A 46 0.43 0.66 -2.75
C ALA A 46 -0.36 0.69 -4.07
N ASN A 47 -1.37 -0.19 -4.16
CA ASN A 47 -2.39 -0.21 -5.21
C ASN A 47 -3.75 -0.42 -4.52
N PRO A 48 -4.27 0.61 -3.83
CA PRO A 48 -5.40 0.44 -2.93
C PRO A 48 -6.70 0.11 -3.70
N PRO A 49 -7.69 -0.53 -3.04
CA PRO A 49 -8.99 -0.84 -3.63
C PRO A 49 -9.74 0.39 -4.18
N SER A 50 -9.44 1.58 -3.67
CA SER A 50 -9.99 2.85 -4.15
C SER A 50 -9.72 3.13 -5.62
N LEU A 51 -8.73 2.48 -6.25
CA LEU A 51 -8.52 2.53 -7.70
C LEU A 51 -9.79 2.16 -8.48
N SER A 52 -10.46 1.09 -8.05
CA SER A 52 -11.73 0.67 -8.67
C SER A 52 -12.86 1.65 -8.35
N ALA A 53 -12.86 2.27 -7.18
CA ALA A 53 -13.85 3.28 -6.82
C ALA A 53 -13.75 4.54 -7.69
N GLU A 54 -12.54 5.02 -7.99
CA GLU A 54 -12.34 6.15 -8.90
C GLU A 54 -12.81 5.84 -10.33
N ALA A 55 -12.58 4.61 -10.82
CA ALA A 55 -13.10 4.18 -12.12
C ALA A 55 -14.64 4.15 -12.15
N ILE A 56 -15.27 3.69 -11.06
CA ILE A 56 -16.74 3.67 -10.93
C ILE A 56 -17.30 5.10 -10.89
N LYS A 57 -16.67 6.03 -10.16
CA LYS A 57 -17.10 7.44 -10.15
C LYS A 57 -17.13 8.03 -11.55
N LEU A 58 -16.06 7.84 -12.33
CA LEU A 58 -16.01 8.31 -13.71
C LEU A 58 -17.10 7.65 -14.57
N ALA A 59 -17.33 6.35 -14.40
CA ALA A 59 -18.38 5.65 -15.14
C ALA A 59 -19.78 6.23 -14.82
N VAL A 60 -20.07 6.50 -13.55
CA VAL A 60 -21.34 7.11 -13.12
C VAL A 60 -21.49 8.52 -13.70
N ASP A 61 -20.46 9.36 -13.64
CA ASP A 61 -20.51 10.73 -14.20
C ASP A 61 -20.80 10.73 -15.71
N ILE A 62 -20.23 9.78 -16.46
CA ILE A 62 -20.52 9.60 -17.88
C ILE A 62 -21.98 9.19 -18.10
N LEU A 63 -22.52 8.28 -17.29
CA LEU A 63 -23.91 7.83 -17.40
C LEU A 63 -24.90 8.95 -17.08
N ASP A 64 -24.62 9.75 -16.05
CA ASP A 64 -25.50 10.84 -15.59
C ASP A 64 -25.50 12.03 -16.56
N THR A 65 -24.33 12.37 -17.13
CA THR A 65 -24.19 13.56 -17.98
C THR A 65 -24.28 13.27 -19.47
N GLY A 66 -24.09 12.01 -19.89
CA GLY A 66 -23.94 11.60 -21.29
C GLY A 66 -22.63 12.10 -21.94
N LYS A 67 -21.74 12.73 -21.18
CA LYS A 67 -20.49 13.33 -21.71
C LYS A 67 -19.32 12.40 -21.44
N LYS A 68 -18.79 11.80 -22.52
CA LYS A 68 -17.54 11.04 -22.44
C LYS A 68 -16.34 11.99 -22.63
N PRO A 69 -15.44 12.13 -21.65
CA PRO A 69 -14.18 12.85 -21.85
C PRO A 69 -13.32 12.17 -22.92
N ALA A 70 -12.63 12.97 -23.74
CA ALA A 70 -11.77 12.47 -24.82
C ALA A 70 -10.57 11.69 -24.29
N ASP A 71 -9.97 12.17 -23.21
CA ASP A 71 -8.96 11.50 -22.39
C ASP A 71 -9.25 11.79 -20.92
N THR A 72 -8.93 10.85 -20.01
CA THR A 72 -9.04 11.09 -18.57
C THR A 72 -7.86 10.50 -17.85
N THR A 73 -7.10 11.36 -17.18
CA THR A 73 -6.08 10.96 -16.22
C THR A 73 -6.61 11.24 -14.83
N VAL A 74 -6.79 10.19 -14.04
CA VAL A 74 -7.11 10.32 -12.62
C VAL A 74 -5.82 10.14 -11.82
N LEU A 75 -5.34 11.23 -11.23
CA LEU A 75 -4.24 11.16 -10.27
C LEU A 75 -4.80 10.66 -8.94
N PHE A 76 -4.31 9.52 -8.48
CA PHE A 76 -4.70 8.94 -7.20
C PHE A 76 -3.52 9.03 -6.23
N ASN A 77 -3.80 9.41 -4.99
CA ASN A 77 -2.77 9.42 -3.95
C ASN A 77 -2.55 7.98 -3.47
N SER A 78 -1.38 7.42 -3.83
CA SER A 78 -0.96 6.09 -3.41
C SER A 78 0.49 6.13 -2.97
N PRO A 79 0.74 6.55 -1.72
CA PRO A 79 2.11 6.66 -1.25
C PRO A 79 2.74 5.28 -1.17
N GLY A 80 4.05 5.21 -1.43
CA GLY A 80 4.81 4.03 -1.02
C GLY A 80 4.85 3.93 0.50
N LEU A 81 4.91 2.72 1.07
CA LEU A 81 5.17 2.53 2.49
C LEU A 81 6.61 2.08 2.70
N THR A 82 7.34 2.68 3.63
CA THR A 82 8.76 2.34 3.86
C THR A 82 9.11 2.20 5.33
N THR A 83 10.04 1.30 5.67
CA THR A 83 10.61 1.24 7.02
C THR A 83 11.47 2.47 7.32
N ASP A 84 12.17 2.97 6.30
CA ASP A 84 13.12 4.06 6.41
C ASP A 84 12.78 5.14 5.39
N MET A 85 12.49 6.34 5.90
CA MET A 85 12.29 7.51 5.05
C MET A 85 13.64 7.91 4.48
N VAL A 86 13.70 8.00 3.15
CA VAL A 86 14.89 8.42 2.41
C VAL A 86 14.49 9.52 1.43
N ASP A 87 15.33 10.54 1.31
CA ASP A 87 15.13 11.60 0.32
C ASP A 87 15.37 11.04 -1.09
N ALA A 88 14.34 11.06 -1.92
CA ALA A 88 14.39 10.50 -3.26
C ALA A 88 15.15 11.44 -4.22
N LYS A 89 16.45 11.18 -4.42
CA LYS A 89 17.31 11.97 -5.34
C LYS A 89 16.80 12.06 -6.78
N TYR A 90 16.12 11.03 -7.26
CA TYR A 90 15.70 10.90 -8.67
C TYR A 90 14.18 10.96 -8.86
N ALA A 91 13.43 11.18 -7.78
CA ALA A 91 11.97 11.24 -7.81
C ALA A 91 11.48 12.27 -6.79
N ALA A 92 11.78 13.55 -7.05
CA ALA A 92 11.52 14.64 -6.10
C ALA A 92 10.05 14.77 -5.66
N ASN A 93 9.11 14.23 -6.44
CA ASN A 93 7.68 14.24 -6.14
C ASN A 93 7.15 12.90 -5.61
N SER A 94 8.00 11.89 -5.39
CA SER A 94 7.55 10.62 -4.82
C SER A 94 7.22 10.81 -3.34
N SER A 95 6.01 10.43 -2.95
CA SER A 95 5.62 10.38 -1.54
C SER A 95 5.82 8.97 -0.97
N ALA A 96 6.36 8.93 0.25
CA ALA A 96 6.43 7.73 1.06
C ALA A 96 5.79 8.02 2.42
N VAL A 97 5.23 6.99 3.03
CA VAL A 97 4.77 7.03 4.42
C VAL A 97 5.53 5.96 5.19
N LYS A 98 5.88 6.28 6.43
CA LYS A 98 6.58 5.33 7.29
C LYS A 98 5.68 4.17 7.69
N ILE A 99 6.23 2.96 7.68
CA ILE A 99 5.63 1.76 8.25
C ILE A 99 5.67 1.88 9.77
N GLU A 100 4.49 1.99 10.39
CA GLU A 100 4.30 2.14 11.82
C GLU A 100 3.13 1.27 12.28
N LEU A 101 3.40 0.38 13.24
CA LEU A 101 2.38 -0.49 13.84
C LEU A 101 1.24 0.34 14.45
N GLY A 102 0.01 -0.07 14.18
CA GLY A 102 -1.21 0.59 14.67
C GLY A 102 -1.56 1.90 13.95
N LYS A 103 -0.70 2.40 13.05
CA LYS A 103 -0.98 3.63 12.29
C LYS A 103 -1.10 3.40 10.79
N THR A 104 -0.12 2.74 10.20
CA THR A 104 -0.08 2.49 8.75
C THR A 104 -0.10 1.01 8.41
N VAL A 105 0.18 0.15 9.38
CA VAL A 105 0.03 -1.31 9.31
C VAL A 105 -0.59 -1.81 10.62
N PHE A 106 -1.35 -2.89 10.58
CA PHE A 106 -2.26 -3.27 11.66
C PHE A 106 -2.10 -4.76 12.01
N PRO A 107 -1.37 -5.10 13.09
CA PRO A 107 -1.12 -6.49 13.49
C PRO A 107 -2.38 -7.34 13.64
N ASP A 108 -3.46 -6.73 14.13
CA ASP A 108 -4.72 -7.42 14.43
C ASP A 108 -5.66 -7.57 13.21
N LEU A 109 -5.27 -7.03 12.04
CA LEU A 109 -6.09 -7.11 10.82
C LEU A 109 -5.56 -8.14 9.82
N ALA A 110 -6.44 -8.55 8.91
CA ALA A 110 -6.15 -9.59 7.93
C ALA A 110 -4.83 -9.33 7.15
N PRO A 111 -3.95 -10.33 6.99
CA PRO A 111 -2.69 -10.17 6.25
C PRO A 111 -2.85 -9.73 4.79
N GLY A 112 -3.97 -10.10 4.17
CA GLY A 112 -4.30 -9.75 2.79
C GLY A 112 -4.92 -8.37 2.61
N LEU A 113 -5.17 -7.61 3.69
CA LEU A 113 -5.69 -6.24 3.60
C LEU A 113 -4.70 -5.37 2.82
N SER A 114 -5.17 -4.74 1.74
CA SER A 114 -4.35 -3.82 0.94
C SER A 114 -4.31 -2.44 1.58
N LEU A 115 -3.14 -1.80 1.52
CA LEU A 115 -2.89 -0.49 2.11
C LEU A 115 -2.61 0.56 1.03
N PRO A 116 -2.96 1.86 1.26
CA PRO A 116 -3.78 2.34 2.38
C PRO A 116 -5.21 1.79 2.32
N VAL A 117 -5.84 1.67 3.50
CA VAL A 117 -7.17 1.04 3.65
C VAL A 117 -8.30 1.85 3.02
N SER A 118 -8.17 3.17 2.99
CA SER A 118 -9.17 4.11 2.51
C SER A 118 -8.50 5.25 1.74
N PRO A 119 -9.13 5.79 0.68
CA PRO A 119 -8.70 7.04 0.08
C PRO A 119 -9.02 8.22 0.99
N SER A 120 -8.33 9.36 0.80
CA SER A 120 -8.45 10.53 1.70
C SER A 120 -9.83 11.20 1.71
N TRP A 121 -10.69 10.91 0.74
CA TRP A 121 -12.04 11.46 0.61
C TRP A 121 -13.12 10.58 1.23
N VAL A 122 -12.76 9.45 1.85
CA VAL A 122 -13.69 8.61 2.64
C VAL A 122 -13.12 8.33 4.01
N GLU A 123 -13.92 8.57 5.04
CA GLU A 123 -13.64 8.15 6.41
C GLU A 123 -14.09 6.70 6.62
N ILE A 124 -13.26 5.75 6.16
CA ILE A 124 -13.37 4.32 6.50
C ILE A 124 -12.19 3.97 7.40
N THR A 125 -12.48 3.42 8.57
CA THR A 125 -11.47 2.92 9.49
C THR A 125 -10.84 1.63 8.96
N PRO A 126 -9.60 1.30 9.37
CA PRO A 126 -8.97 0.03 9.03
C PRO A 126 -9.82 -1.20 9.39
N LYS A 127 -10.55 -1.14 10.52
CA LYS A 127 -11.42 -2.22 10.97
C LYS A 127 -12.62 -2.40 10.03
N GLU A 128 -13.30 -1.31 9.67
CA GLU A 128 -14.40 -1.36 8.71
C GLU A 128 -13.95 -1.88 7.34
N ALA A 129 -12.77 -1.46 6.86
CA ALA A 129 -12.20 -1.95 5.61
C ALA A 129 -11.85 -3.45 5.62
N SER A 130 -11.59 -4.01 6.81
CA SER A 130 -11.20 -5.42 6.97
C SER A 130 -12.37 -6.40 6.98
N GLY A 131 -13.62 -5.92 7.06
CA GLY A 131 -14.82 -6.76 7.03
C GLY A 131 -15.06 -7.61 8.28
N THR A 132 -14.48 -7.21 9.44
CA THR A 132 -14.57 -7.94 10.73
C THR A 132 -15.12 -7.08 11.86
#